data_AF-A0AA89BN04-F1
#
_entry.id   AF-A0AA89BN04-F1
#
_cell.length_a   1.000
_cell.length_b   1.000
_cell.length_c   1.000
_cell.angle_alpha   90.00
_cell.angle_beta   90.00
_cell.angle_gamma   90.00
#
_symmetry.space_group_name_H-M   'P 1'
#
loop_
_entity.id
_entity.type
_entity.pdbx_description
1 polymer ?
#
loop_
_entity_poly.entity_id
_entity_poly.type
_entity_poly.pdbx_seq_one_letter_code
_entity_poly.pdbx_strand_id
1 'polypeptide(L)'
;MLFCCDRFLLEIHVVFLRLHHWIVNSEDLESRFHEDRTNESDITQSLFREVQGLDPDVKLFLNNRALADSDRTFEYSNQGKRLQSHGVPVFGLGTDGTFGPLDPDYERVKFRLSKLSEAGIPIYVTGLTIVDADEDRKAEKLGDMLTLLYGHPAVQGVFLGALWDGDNFDPSAALANGNNVQINAAGKKYLNLVRHSWRTNKNFTLSPTQGYNDRAFLGEYSLRILRDGVDVHQETFTLDSRGKDVSFNPQGNIFDIYAS
;
A
#
# COMPACT_ATOMS: atom_id res chain seq x y z
N MET A 1 63.65 6.51 9.88
CA MET A 1 62.93 5.25 10.19
C MET A 1 61.99 5.59 11.33
N LEU A 2 60.67 5.66 11.21
CA LEU A 2 59.70 4.86 10.45
C LEU A 2 58.78 5.68 9.54
N PHE A 3 58.33 5.01 8.48
CA PHE A 3 57.29 5.39 7.53
C PHE A 3 55.91 5.51 8.21
N CYS A 4 55.14 6.55 7.88
CA CYS A 4 53.68 6.56 8.06
C CYS A 4 53.06 6.05 6.76
N CYS A 5 52.25 5.01 6.88
CA CYS A 5 51.60 4.32 5.77
C CYS A 5 50.20 4.91 5.62
N ASP A 6 50.00 5.81 4.66
CA ASP A 6 48.66 6.28 4.28
C ASP A 6 47.93 5.15 3.54
N ARG A 7 46.95 4.53 4.21
CA ARG A 7 45.95 3.69 3.56
C ARG A 7 44.82 4.60 3.08
N PHE A 8 44.68 4.74 1.76
CA PHE A 8 43.43 5.22 1.17
C PHE A 8 42.46 4.03 1.06
N LEU A 9 41.34 4.10 1.80
CA LEU A 9 40.19 3.23 1.58
C LEU A 9 39.43 3.76 0.36
N LEU A 10 39.49 3.03 -0.75
CA LEU A 10 38.58 3.21 -1.88
C LEU A 10 37.33 2.38 -1.61
N GLU A 11 36.32 2.96 -0.99
CA GLU A 11 35.01 2.33 -0.87
C GLU A 11 34.22 2.51 -2.17
N ILE A 12 34.12 1.44 -2.97
CA ILE A 12 33.22 1.39 -4.12
C ILE A 12 31.87 0.87 -3.61
N HIS A 13 30.92 1.77 -3.43
CA HIS A 13 29.52 1.42 -3.19
C HIS A 13 28.84 1.13 -4.53
N VAL A 14 28.66 -0.15 -4.86
CA VAL A 14 27.81 -0.57 -5.97
C VAL A 14 26.36 -0.54 -5.47
N VAL A 15 25.61 0.50 -5.84
CA VAL A 15 24.18 0.58 -5.57
C VAL A 15 23.43 -0.03 -6.76
N PHE A 16 22.85 -1.21 -6.57
CA PHE A 16 21.83 -1.72 -7.48
C PHE A 16 20.52 -0.98 -7.17
N LEU A 17 20.25 0.10 -7.90
CA LEU A 17 18.95 0.75 -7.84
C LEU A 17 17.92 -0.20 -8.49
N ARG A 18 16.98 -0.72 -7.69
CA ARG A 18 15.85 -1.51 -8.19
C ARG A 18 14.62 -0.63 -8.22
N LEU A 19 14.17 -0.26 -9.42
CA LEU A 19 12.92 0.45 -9.60
C LEU A 19 11.76 -0.54 -9.48
N HIS A 20 10.98 -0.44 -8.41
CA HIS A 20 9.87 -1.39 -8.20
C HIS A 20 8.60 -0.97 -8.94
N HIS A 21 8.20 0.29 -8.84
CA HIS A 21 6.95 0.83 -9.37
C HIS A 21 7.24 2.05 -10.24
N TRP A 22 6.55 2.20 -11.36
CA TRP A 22 6.66 3.38 -12.22
C TRP A 22 5.30 3.82 -12.74
N ILE A 23 4.97 5.10 -12.62
CA ILE A 23 3.78 5.70 -13.24
C ILE A 23 4.17 6.07 -14.67
N VAL A 24 3.62 5.35 -15.64
CA VAL A 24 3.97 5.52 -17.07
C VAL A 24 3.30 6.75 -17.65
N ASN A 25 2.02 6.95 -17.34
CA ASN A 25 1.26 8.12 -17.75
C ASN A 25 0.34 8.54 -16.60
N SER A 26 0.28 9.85 -16.34
CA SER A 26 -0.49 10.45 -15.26
C SER A 26 -1.45 11.48 -15.82
N GLU A 27 -2.70 11.44 -15.37
CA GLU A 27 -3.73 12.45 -15.63
C GLU A 27 -4.04 12.67 -17.12
N ASP A 28 -3.80 11.65 -17.94
CA ASP A 28 -4.08 11.64 -19.38
C ASP A 28 -5.56 11.89 -19.72
N LEU A 29 -6.47 11.53 -18.81
CA LEU A 29 -7.88 11.83 -18.99
C LEU A 29 -8.17 13.33 -18.87
N GLU A 30 -7.37 14.07 -18.09
CA GLU A 30 -7.50 15.52 -17.95
C GLU A 30 -6.96 16.27 -19.15
N SER A 31 -5.81 15.81 -19.67
CA SER A 31 -5.22 16.33 -20.89
C SER A 31 -4.61 15.19 -21.70
N ARG A 32 -5.11 15.00 -22.93
CA ARG A 32 -4.56 14.05 -23.91
C ARG A 32 -3.26 14.58 -24.53
N PHE A 33 -2.39 15.13 -23.69
CA PHE A 33 -1.26 15.95 -24.10
C PHE A 33 -0.33 15.18 -25.04
N HIS A 34 -0.06 13.92 -24.74
CA HIS A 34 0.83 13.09 -25.55
C HIS A 34 0.19 12.74 -26.89
N GLU A 35 -1.07 12.30 -26.91
CA GLU A 35 -1.83 11.96 -28.10
C GLU A 35 -1.96 13.18 -29.03
N ASP A 36 -2.28 14.34 -28.47
CA ASP A 36 -2.46 15.60 -29.21
C ASP A 36 -1.13 16.12 -29.78
N ARG A 37 0.00 15.86 -29.09
CA ARG A 37 1.32 16.33 -29.53
C ARG A 37 1.99 15.39 -30.54
N THR A 38 1.73 14.09 -30.44
CA THR A 38 2.33 13.04 -31.27
C THR A 38 1.44 12.63 -32.44
N ASN A 39 0.14 12.96 -32.41
CA ASN A 39 -0.89 12.41 -33.30
C ASN A 39 -1.02 10.87 -33.24
N GLU A 40 -0.51 10.24 -32.18
CA GLU A 40 -0.63 8.81 -31.94
C GLU A 40 -1.70 8.54 -30.90
N SER A 41 -2.86 8.01 -31.32
CA SER A 41 -3.99 7.74 -30.42
C SER A 41 -3.71 6.66 -29.36
N ASP A 42 -2.69 5.83 -29.59
CA ASP A 42 -2.30 4.72 -28.73
C ASP A 42 -0.94 4.95 -28.05
N ILE A 43 -0.44 6.18 -28.02
CA ILE A 43 0.87 6.52 -27.43
C ILE A 43 1.03 5.98 -26.01
N THR A 44 -0.02 6.06 -25.18
CA THR A 44 -0.01 5.46 -23.84
C THR A 44 0.31 3.97 -23.88
N GLN A 45 -0.28 3.19 -24.81
CA GLN A 45 0.04 1.77 -24.95
C GLN A 45 1.49 1.54 -25.36
N SER A 46 1.99 2.36 -26.28
CA SER A 46 3.38 2.30 -26.75
C SER A 46 4.36 2.56 -25.61
N LEU A 47 4.11 3.58 -24.78
CA LEU A 47 4.95 3.91 -23.63
C LEU A 47 5.02 2.75 -22.63
N PHE A 48 3.89 2.10 -22.31
CA PHE A 48 3.90 0.93 -21.42
C PHE A 48 4.75 -0.20 -21.98
N ARG A 49 4.61 -0.51 -23.27
CA ARG A 49 5.39 -1.58 -23.91
C ARG A 49 6.87 -1.23 -23.99
N GLU A 50 7.21 0.03 -24.22
CA GLU A 50 8.58 0.51 -24.23
C GLU A 50 9.25 0.40 -22.85
N VAL A 51 8.60 0.90 -21.79
CA VAL A 51 9.14 0.80 -20.43
C VAL A 51 9.28 -0.66 -20.00
N GLN A 52 8.30 -1.51 -20.30
CA GLN A 52 8.37 -2.95 -20.01
C GLN A 52 9.53 -3.64 -20.77
N GLY A 53 9.86 -3.17 -21.98
CA GLY A 53 10.99 -3.67 -22.76
C GLY A 53 12.35 -3.26 -22.20
N LEU A 54 12.42 -2.09 -21.55
CA LEU A 54 13.62 -1.57 -20.91
C LEU A 54 13.87 -2.20 -19.53
N ASP A 55 12.80 -2.41 -18.76
CA ASP A 55 12.85 -3.09 -17.46
C ASP A 55 11.67 -4.07 -17.37
N PRO A 56 11.91 -5.38 -17.56
CA PRO A 56 10.85 -6.38 -17.47
C PRO A 56 10.30 -6.62 -16.05
N ASP A 57 11.02 -6.19 -15.00
CA ASP A 57 10.68 -6.47 -13.61
C ASP A 57 9.94 -5.31 -12.93
N VAL A 58 9.93 -4.12 -13.52
CA VAL A 58 9.20 -2.97 -12.98
C VAL A 58 7.69 -3.16 -13.11
N LYS A 59 6.96 -2.74 -12.08
CA LYS A 59 5.49 -2.72 -12.08
C LYS A 59 5.00 -1.39 -12.62
N LEU A 60 4.25 -1.43 -13.72
CA LEU A 60 3.80 -0.23 -14.42
C LEU A 60 2.39 0.19 -14.00
N PHE A 61 2.23 1.48 -13.74
CA PHE A 61 1.00 2.08 -13.28
C PHE A 61 0.48 3.10 -14.28
N LEU A 62 -0.83 3.07 -14.50
CA LEU A 62 -1.57 4.21 -15.03
C LEU A 62 -2.05 5.03 -13.83
N ASN A 63 -2.06 6.36 -13.88
CA ASN A 63 -2.46 7.19 -12.73
C ASN A 63 -3.46 8.28 -13.15
N ASN A 64 -4.54 8.48 -12.39
CA ASN A 64 -5.56 9.52 -12.63
C ASN A 64 -6.26 9.96 -11.33
N ARG A 65 -7.04 11.04 -11.33
CA ARG A 65 -7.71 11.59 -10.14
C ARG A 65 -9.12 11.05 -9.86
N ALA A 66 -9.30 9.74 -10.02
CA ALA A 66 -10.64 9.13 -10.05
C ALA A 66 -11.35 9.07 -8.69
N LEU A 67 -10.65 9.06 -7.55
CA LEU A 67 -11.33 9.07 -6.24
C LEU A 67 -11.90 10.43 -5.86
N ALA A 68 -11.36 11.52 -6.42
CA ALA A 68 -11.87 12.87 -6.20
C ALA A 68 -12.98 13.24 -7.21
N ASP A 69 -12.86 12.79 -8.46
CA ASP A 69 -13.75 13.18 -9.58
C ASP A 69 -14.66 12.02 -10.07
N SER A 70 -15.98 12.24 -10.07
CA SER A 70 -16.99 11.23 -10.42
C SER A 70 -17.01 10.94 -11.90
N ASP A 71 -16.83 11.97 -12.72
CA ASP A 71 -17.09 11.88 -14.16
C ASP A 71 -15.96 11.08 -14.82
N ARG A 72 -14.77 11.16 -14.23
CA ARG A 72 -13.57 10.43 -14.67
C ARG A 72 -13.45 9.03 -14.07
N THR A 73 -14.19 8.68 -13.01
CA THR A 73 -14.14 7.33 -12.43
C THR A 73 -14.53 6.27 -13.46
N PHE A 74 -15.61 6.51 -14.22
CA PHE A 74 -16.11 5.59 -15.24
C PHE A 74 -15.15 5.50 -16.42
N GLU A 75 -14.70 6.65 -16.93
CA GLU A 75 -13.74 6.72 -18.02
C GLU A 75 -12.43 6.02 -17.67
N TYR A 76 -11.95 6.18 -16.44
CA TYR A 76 -10.71 5.58 -15.97
C TYR A 76 -10.82 4.05 -15.85
N SER A 77 -11.93 3.55 -15.29
CA SER A 77 -12.22 2.11 -15.28
C SER A 77 -12.24 1.55 -16.71
N ASN A 78 -12.87 2.25 -17.65
CA ASN A 78 -12.93 1.84 -19.06
C ASN A 78 -11.56 1.92 -19.76
N GLN A 79 -10.73 2.90 -19.44
CA GLN A 79 -9.36 3.02 -19.95
C GLN A 79 -8.53 1.81 -19.49
N GLY A 80 -8.61 1.45 -18.21
CA GLY A 80 -7.97 0.24 -17.67
C GLY A 80 -8.41 -1.04 -18.39
N LYS A 81 -9.74 -1.23 -18.56
CA LYS A 81 -10.30 -2.37 -19.32
C LYS A 81 -9.77 -2.42 -20.75
N ARG A 82 -9.71 -1.28 -21.43
CA ARG A 82 -9.21 -1.19 -22.81
C ARG A 82 -7.73 -1.56 -22.86
N LEU A 83 -6.89 -1.05 -21.97
CA LEU A 83 -5.46 -1.40 -21.96
C LEU A 83 -5.26 -2.90 -21.71
N GLN A 84 -6.00 -3.46 -20.75
CA GLN A 84 -5.96 -4.90 -20.46
C GLN A 84 -6.41 -5.74 -21.66
N SER A 85 -7.48 -5.35 -22.37
CA SER A 85 -7.97 -6.07 -23.55
C SER A 85 -6.98 -6.06 -24.73
N HIS A 86 -6.08 -5.07 -24.77
CA HIS A 86 -5.03 -4.96 -25.79
C HIS A 86 -3.68 -5.57 -25.34
N GLY A 87 -3.68 -6.32 -24.23
CA GLY A 87 -2.49 -6.98 -23.70
C GLY A 87 -1.41 -6.01 -23.20
N VAL A 88 -1.79 -4.78 -22.82
CA VAL A 88 -0.85 -3.80 -22.26
C VAL A 88 -0.52 -4.22 -20.81
N PRO A 89 0.76 -4.23 -20.39
CA PRO A 89 1.18 -4.72 -19.08
C PRO A 89 0.92 -3.69 -17.96
N VAL A 90 -0.35 -3.39 -17.70
CA VAL A 90 -0.74 -2.50 -16.59
C VAL A 90 -0.78 -3.31 -15.30
N PHE A 91 0.17 -3.07 -14.40
CA PHE A 91 0.21 -3.74 -13.09
C PHE A 91 -0.83 -3.18 -12.12
N GLY A 92 -1.05 -1.86 -12.12
CA GLY A 92 -1.97 -1.21 -11.20
C GLY A 92 -2.59 0.07 -11.73
N LEU A 93 -3.78 0.40 -11.22
CA LEU A 93 -4.43 1.70 -11.38
C LEU A 93 -4.09 2.57 -10.17
N GLY A 94 -3.21 3.54 -10.38
CA GLY A 94 -2.93 4.62 -9.45
C GLY A 94 -4.09 5.62 -9.40
N THR A 95 -4.45 6.09 -8.21
CA THR A 95 -5.38 7.20 -8.06
C THR A 95 -4.97 8.16 -6.97
N ASP A 96 -5.04 9.46 -7.26
CA ASP A 96 -4.90 10.51 -6.24
C ASP A 96 -5.96 10.29 -5.14
N GLY A 97 -5.56 10.56 -3.90
CA GLY A 97 -6.36 10.39 -2.70
C GLY A 97 -6.42 11.67 -1.87
N THR A 98 -6.36 12.82 -2.51
CA THR A 98 -6.42 14.11 -1.82
C THR A 98 -7.86 14.52 -1.55
N PHE A 99 -8.18 14.67 -0.27
CA PHE A 99 -9.48 15.13 0.22
C PHE A 99 -9.29 16.47 0.93
N GLY A 100 -10.00 17.48 0.43
CA GLY A 100 -9.98 18.85 0.97
C GLY A 100 -10.64 18.96 2.35
N PRO A 101 -10.84 20.19 2.85
CA PRO A 101 -11.29 20.45 4.22
C PRO A 101 -12.72 19.99 4.54
N LEU A 102 -13.54 19.77 3.51
CA LEU A 102 -14.88 19.21 3.67
C LEU A 102 -14.81 17.73 4.02
N ASP A 103 -15.81 17.24 4.77
CA ASP A 103 -15.88 15.83 5.12
C ASP A 103 -15.95 14.96 3.85
N PRO A 104 -15.11 13.92 3.73
CA PRO A 104 -15.19 13.00 2.62
C PRO A 104 -16.55 12.31 2.55
N ASP A 105 -17.11 12.22 1.35
CA ASP A 105 -18.27 11.35 1.10
C ASP A 105 -17.79 9.89 0.99
N TYR A 106 -17.74 9.20 2.13
CA TYR A 106 -17.22 7.83 2.22
C TYR A 106 -17.99 6.83 1.34
N GLU A 107 -19.32 6.97 1.23
CA GLU A 107 -20.12 6.10 0.36
C GLU A 107 -19.79 6.33 -1.11
N ARG A 108 -19.53 7.58 -1.50
CA ARG A 108 -19.05 7.90 -2.86
C ARG A 108 -17.66 7.35 -3.12
N VAL A 109 -16.74 7.44 -2.16
CA VAL A 109 -15.39 6.83 -2.31
C VAL A 109 -15.51 5.32 -2.48
N LYS A 110 -16.32 4.65 -1.65
CA LYS A 110 -16.59 3.21 -1.76
C LYS A 110 -17.21 2.83 -3.11
N PHE A 111 -18.17 3.61 -3.59
CA PHE A 111 -18.76 3.43 -4.93
C PHE A 111 -17.71 3.57 -6.03
N ARG A 112 -16.85 4.60 -5.96
CA ARG A 112 -15.79 4.85 -6.94
C ARG A 112 -14.76 3.72 -6.97
N LEU A 113 -14.33 3.24 -5.80
CA LEU A 113 -13.45 2.07 -5.69
C LEU A 113 -14.08 0.82 -6.30
N SER A 114 -15.37 0.59 -6.02
CA SER A 114 -16.11 -0.53 -6.62
C SER A 114 -16.15 -0.40 -8.14
N LYS A 115 -16.36 0.81 -8.67
CA LYS A 115 -16.39 1.04 -10.11
C LYS A 115 -15.03 0.86 -10.78
N LEU A 116 -13.95 1.33 -10.15
CA LEU A 116 -12.60 1.10 -10.63
C LEU A 116 -12.23 -0.38 -10.60
N SER A 117 -12.70 -1.13 -9.59
CA SER A 117 -12.40 -2.55 -9.47
C SER A 117 -12.95 -3.39 -10.62
N GLU A 118 -13.99 -2.92 -11.33
CA GLU A 118 -14.50 -3.59 -12.52
C GLU A 118 -13.46 -3.70 -13.64
N ALA A 119 -12.39 -2.89 -13.62
CA ALA A 119 -11.30 -3.02 -14.57
C ALA A 119 -10.48 -4.31 -14.39
N GLY A 120 -10.65 -5.02 -13.27
CA GLY A 120 -9.88 -6.24 -12.98
C GLY A 120 -8.39 -5.99 -12.76
N ILE A 121 -8.00 -4.73 -12.51
CA ILE A 121 -6.63 -4.30 -12.23
C ILE A 121 -6.58 -3.80 -10.77
N PRO A 122 -5.58 -4.19 -9.96
CA PRO A 122 -5.40 -3.68 -8.60
C PRO A 122 -5.34 -2.15 -8.51
N ILE A 123 -5.95 -1.59 -7.47
CA ILE A 123 -6.01 -0.14 -7.20
C ILE A 123 -4.92 0.23 -6.18
N TYR A 124 -4.21 1.30 -6.46
CA TYR A 124 -3.23 1.90 -5.57
C TYR A 124 -3.56 3.38 -5.35
N VAL A 125 -3.78 3.79 -4.11
CA VAL A 125 -3.94 5.21 -3.79
C VAL A 125 -2.55 5.83 -3.72
N THR A 126 -2.23 6.72 -4.65
CA THR A 126 -0.85 7.22 -4.88
C THR A 126 -0.46 8.40 -3.99
N GLY A 127 -1.44 9.06 -3.36
CA GLY A 127 -1.21 10.14 -2.41
C GLY A 127 -2.46 10.40 -1.56
N LEU A 128 -2.68 9.56 -0.55
CA LEU A 128 -3.73 9.81 0.44
C LEU A 128 -3.35 11.03 1.28
N THR A 129 -4.15 12.07 1.18
CA THR A 129 -3.94 13.35 1.84
C THR A 129 -5.28 13.83 2.40
N ILE A 130 -5.36 14.06 3.71
CA ILE A 130 -6.53 14.62 4.37
C ILE A 130 -6.18 16.02 4.86
N VAL A 131 -6.83 17.03 4.29
CA VAL A 131 -6.66 18.42 4.68
C VAL A 131 -7.68 18.73 5.78
N ASP A 132 -7.22 19.08 6.99
CA ASP A 132 -8.06 19.69 8.02
C ASP A 132 -7.18 20.48 8.99
N ALA A 133 -7.60 21.71 9.31
CA ALA A 133 -6.87 22.59 10.23
C ALA A 133 -6.94 22.09 11.69
N ASP A 134 -7.95 21.29 12.02
CA ASP A 134 -8.07 20.62 13.33
C ASP A 134 -7.44 19.23 13.24
N GLU A 135 -6.38 19.00 14.02
CA GLU A 135 -5.62 17.76 13.96
C GLU A 135 -6.39 16.53 14.43
N ASP A 136 -7.32 16.69 15.38
CA ASP A 136 -8.11 15.59 15.91
C ASP A 136 -9.19 15.19 14.90
N ARG A 137 -9.83 16.16 14.25
CA ARG A 137 -10.74 15.87 13.12
C ARG A 137 -10.00 15.24 11.95
N LYS A 138 -8.80 15.74 11.62
CA LYS A 138 -7.94 15.11 10.60
C LYS A 138 -7.63 13.66 10.96
N ALA A 139 -7.32 13.39 12.24
CA ALA A 139 -7.01 12.06 12.71
C ALA A 139 -8.19 11.09 12.52
N GLU A 140 -9.41 11.51 12.85
CA GLU A 140 -10.59 10.68 12.63
C GLU A 140 -10.86 10.45 11.14
N LYS A 141 -10.85 11.51 10.31
CA LYS A 141 -11.04 11.39 8.86
C LYS A 141 -10.00 10.49 8.20
N LEU A 142 -8.73 10.63 8.59
CA LEU A 142 -7.65 9.77 8.11
C LEU A 142 -7.88 8.31 8.52
N GLY A 143 -8.28 8.08 9.77
CA GLY A 143 -8.55 6.73 10.27
C GLY A 143 -9.70 6.05 9.54
N ASP A 144 -10.80 6.77 9.31
CA ASP A 144 -11.97 6.28 8.58
C ASP A 144 -11.61 5.98 7.12
N MET A 145 -10.91 6.89 6.44
CA MET A 145 -10.50 6.71 5.04
C MET A 145 -9.54 5.54 4.88
N LEU A 146 -8.53 5.44 5.75
CA LEU A 146 -7.59 4.32 5.77
C LEU A 146 -8.30 2.98 5.99
N THR A 147 -9.27 2.93 6.91
CA THR A 147 -10.06 1.73 7.19
C THR A 147 -10.95 1.35 5.99
N LEU A 148 -11.57 2.33 5.34
CA LEU A 148 -12.36 2.12 4.13
C LEU A 148 -11.50 1.56 3.00
N LEU A 149 -10.34 2.16 2.76
CA LEU A 149 -9.40 1.72 1.72
C LEU A 149 -8.85 0.32 2.01
N TYR A 150 -8.43 0.05 3.26
CA TYR A 150 -7.97 -1.27 3.68
C TYR A 150 -9.04 -2.35 3.52
N GLY A 151 -10.31 -2.00 3.78
CA GLY A 151 -11.43 -2.92 3.67
C GLY A 151 -11.87 -3.24 2.24
N HIS A 152 -11.37 -2.51 1.23
CA HIS A 152 -11.79 -2.71 -0.16
C HIS A 152 -10.88 -3.72 -0.88
N PRO A 153 -11.39 -4.87 -1.37
CA PRO A 153 -10.56 -5.98 -1.84
C PRO A 153 -9.70 -5.67 -3.09
N ALA A 154 -10.11 -4.67 -3.88
CA ALA A 154 -9.33 -4.23 -5.04
C ALA A 154 -8.17 -3.29 -4.69
N VAL A 155 -8.14 -2.71 -3.48
CA VAL A 155 -7.07 -1.81 -3.04
C VAL A 155 -5.91 -2.66 -2.54
N GLN A 156 -4.75 -2.53 -3.17
CA GLN A 156 -3.53 -3.27 -2.80
C GLN A 156 -2.39 -2.39 -2.30
N GLY A 157 -2.57 -1.07 -2.29
CA GLY A 157 -1.61 -0.16 -1.69
C GLY A 157 -2.18 1.23 -1.48
N VAL A 158 -1.66 1.90 -0.44
CA VAL A 158 -1.96 3.28 -0.11
C VAL A 158 -0.64 3.96 0.24
N PHE A 159 -0.30 5.00 -0.52
CA PHE A 159 0.84 5.88 -0.28
C PHE A 159 0.32 7.16 0.39
N LEU A 160 0.98 7.61 1.45
CA LEU A 160 0.62 8.84 2.14
C LEU A 160 1.23 10.04 1.40
N GLY A 161 0.42 11.06 1.11
CA GLY A 161 0.86 12.21 0.31
C GLY A 161 1.51 13.35 1.09
N ALA A 162 1.33 13.39 2.41
CA ALA A 162 1.69 14.55 3.24
C ALA A 162 2.28 14.14 4.59
N LEU A 163 3.59 13.84 4.64
CA LEU A 163 4.22 13.35 5.86
C LEU A 163 4.52 14.47 6.88
N TRP A 164 5.14 15.56 6.44
CA TRP A 164 5.72 16.58 7.32
C TRP A 164 5.41 18.00 6.82
N ASP A 165 5.05 18.91 7.73
CA ASP A 165 4.61 20.28 7.40
C ASP A 165 5.67 21.17 6.78
N GLY A 166 6.96 20.90 6.97
CA GLY A 166 8.05 21.68 6.40
C GLY A 166 8.38 21.40 4.92
N ASP A 167 7.83 20.32 4.35
CA ASP A 167 7.98 19.95 2.93
C ASP A 167 6.62 19.76 2.24
N ASN A 168 5.55 20.25 2.87
CA ASN A 168 4.20 20.06 2.38
C ASN A 168 3.63 21.34 1.78
N PHE A 169 2.90 21.22 0.67
CA PHE A 169 2.21 22.33 0.02
C PHE A 169 1.10 22.93 0.90
N ASP A 170 0.47 22.10 1.74
CA ASP A 170 -0.52 22.51 2.74
C ASP A 170 -0.18 21.93 4.12
N PRO A 171 0.34 22.73 5.07
CA PRO A 171 0.68 22.27 6.41
C PRO A 171 -0.48 21.56 7.14
N SER A 172 -1.73 21.92 6.84
CA SER A 172 -2.89 21.29 7.46
C SER A 172 -3.10 19.83 7.03
N ALA A 173 -2.41 19.36 5.99
CA ALA A 173 -2.41 17.95 5.58
C ALA A 173 -1.34 17.08 6.27
N ALA A 174 -0.34 17.68 6.93
CA ALA A 174 0.80 16.95 7.45
C ALA A 174 0.45 15.97 8.58
N LEU A 175 1.24 14.90 8.73
CA LEU A 175 1.14 13.91 9.83
C LEU A 175 2.18 14.14 10.95
N ALA A 176 3.13 15.03 10.71
CA ALA A 176 4.13 15.48 11.66
C ALA A 176 4.42 16.97 11.46
N ASN A 177 4.76 17.65 12.55
CA ASN A 177 4.88 19.10 12.56
C ASN A 177 6.26 19.57 13.04
N GLY A 178 6.64 20.77 12.60
CA GLY A 178 7.80 21.53 13.05
C GLY A 178 9.15 20.90 12.69
N ASN A 179 10.23 21.63 12.94
CA ASN A 179 11.59 21.23 12.53
C ASN A 179 12.08 19.90 13.12
N ASN A 180 11.44 19.41 14.18
CA ASN A 180 11.78 18.15 14.83
C ASN A 180 10.92 16.98 14.33
N VAL A 181 10.08 17.17 13.32
CA VAL A 181 9.17 16.15 12.75
C VAL A 181 8.34 15.47 13.84
N GLN A 182 7.72 16.28 14.70
CA GLN A 182 6.93 15.76 15.81
C GLN A 182 5.59 15.21 15.32
N ILE A 183 5.36 13.92 15.53
CA ILE A 183 4.14 13.24 15.08
C ILE A 183 2.90 13.88 15.75
N ASN A 184 1.96 14.33 14.93
CA ASN A 184 0.72 14.98 15.36
C ASN A 184 -0.41 13.97 15.60
N ALA A 185 -1.62 14.42 15.91
CA ALA A 185 -2.75 13.52 16.20
C ALA A 185 -3.06 12.55 15.03
N ALA A 186 -3.04 13.04 13.79
CA ALA A 186 -3.29 12.22 12.60
C ALA A 186 -2.19 11.18 12.37
N GLY A 187 -0.92 11.58 12.52
CA GLY A 187 0.20 10.64 12.45
C GLY A 187 0.15 9.56 13.53
N LYS A 188 -0.27 9.92 14.76
CA LYS A 188 -0.49 8.95 15.85
C LYS A 188 -1.62 7.98 15.53
N LYS A 189 -2.74 8.45 14.95
CA LYS A 189 -3.84 7.58 14.50
C LYS A 189 -3.34 6.57 13.45
N TYR A 190 -2.63 7.03 12.42
CA TYR A 190 -2.05 6.15 11.40
C TYR A 190 -1.16 5.07 12.05
N LEU A 191 -0.22 5.48 12.91
CA LEU A 191 0.68 4.54 13.59
C LEU A 191 -0.08 3.56 14.49
N ASN A 192 -1.12 4.01 15.18
CA ASN A 192 -1.96 3.14 15.99
C ASN A 192 -2.65 2.06 15.12
N LEU A 193 -3.20 2.45 13.98
CA LEU A 193 -3.81 1.51 13.03
C LEU A 193 -2.79 0.48 12.56
N VAL A 194 -1.67 0.91 11.97
CA VAL A 194 -0.72 -0.03 11.33
C VAL A 194 0.16 -0.81 12.31
N ARG A 195 0.42 -0.30 13.51
CA ARG A 195 1.27 -0.96 14.52
C ARG A 195 0.50 -1.71 15.59
N HIS A 196 -0.81 -1.49 15.71
CA HIS A 196 -1.60 -2.11 16.77
C HIS A 196 -2.95 -2.64 16.26
N SER A 197 -3.81 -1.78 15.69
CA SER A 197 -5.18 -2.19 15.35
C SER A 197 -5.26 -3.21 14.22
N TRP A 198 -4.38 -3.11 13.22
CA TRP A 198 -4.30 -4.01 12.07
C TRP A 198 -3.20 -5.05 12.23
N ARG A 199 -3.10 -5.61 13.43
CA ARG A 199 -2.25 -6.75 13.74
C ARG A 199 -3.07 -7.78 14.51
N THR A 200 -2.70 -9.04 14.37
CA THR A 200 -3.35 -10.11 15.13
C THR A 200 -2.33 -10.71 16.07
N ASN A 201 -2.57 -10.58 17.37
CA ASN A 201 -1.82 -11.26 18.41
C ASN A 201 -2.77 -12.22 19.11
N LYS A 202 -2.53 -13.52 19.00
CA LYS A 202 -3.39 -14.56 19.58
C LYS A 202 -2.59 -15.51 20.44
N ASN A 203 -3.18 -15.85 21.58
CA ASN A 203 -2.69 -16.91 22.46
C ASN A 203 -3.86 -17.83 22.80
N PHE A 204 -3.72 -19.12 22.55
CA PHE A 204 -4.75 -20.11 22.83
C PHE A 204 -4.14 -21.49 23.06
N THR A 205 -4.90 -22.34 23.74
CA THR A 205 -4.49 -23.71 24.06
C THR A 205 -5.24 -24.69 23.14
N LEU A 206 -4.53 -25.65 22.53
CA LEU A 206 -5.12 -26.72 21.72
C LEU A 206 -4.87 -28.10 22.31
N SER A 207 -5.86 -28.98 22.14
CA SER A 207 -5.68 -30.42 22.28
C SER A 207 -5.25 -31.06 20.93
N PRO A 208 -4.59 -32.22 20.91
CA PRO A 208 -3.97 -32.82 19.72
C PRO A 208 -4.93 -33.15 18.59
N THR A 209 -6.21 -33.32 18.91
CA THR A 209 -7.25 -33.67 17.96
C THR A 209 -8.07 -32.46 17.51
N GLN A 210 -7.76 -31.27 18.01
CA GLN A 210 -8.54 -30.06 17.78
C GLN A 210 -7.86 -29.16 16.74
N GLY A 211 -8.54 -28.94 15.62
CA GLY A 211 -8.19 -27.88 14.69
C GLY A 211 -8.55 -26.50 15.25
N TYR A 212 -7.84 -25.47 14.79
CA TYR A 212 -8.15 -24.08 15.09
C TYR A 212 -8.33 -23.31 13.79
N ASN A 213 -9.44 -22.58 13.68
CA ASN A 213 -9.73 -21.70 12.56
C ASN A 213 -10.21 -20.37 13.11
N ASP A 214 -9.58 -19.29 12.69
CA ASP A 214 -9.99 -17.94 13.07
C ASP A 214 -9.49 -16.93 12.03
N ARG A 215 -10.04 -15.72 12.07
CA ARG A 215 -9.66 -14.61 11.20
C ARG A 215 -8.47 -13.85 11.78
N ALA A 216 -7.59 -13.37 10.90
CA ALA A 216 -6.45 -12.55 11.25
C ALA A 216 -6.20 -11.50 10.14
N PHE A 217 -5.48 -10.44 10.47
CA PHE A 217 -5.08 -9.43 9.48
C PHE A 217 -4.05 -10.01 8.51
N LEU A 218 -3.97 -9.48 7.29
CA LEU A 218 -2.96 -9.92 6.34
C LEU A 218 -1.57 -9.50 6.80
N GLY A 219 -0.56 -10.34 6.57
CA GLY A 219 0.82 -10.02 6.91
C GLY A 219 1.69 -11.23 7.21
N GLU A 220 2.89 -10.92 7.69
CA GLU A 220 3.84 -11.92 8.17
C GLU A 220 3.56 -12.26 9.62
N TYR A 221 3.56 -13.55 9.95
CA TYR A 221 3.30 -14.08 11.27
C TYR A 221 4.47 -14.93 11.76
N SER A 222 4.74 -14.87 13.06
CA SER A 222 5.53 -15.86 13.79
C SER A 222 4.60 -16.74 14.62
N LEU A 223 4.62 -18.04 14.36
CA LEU A 223 3.95 -19.06 15.17
C LEU A 223 4.95 -19.61 16.20
N ARG A 224 4.55 -19.68 17.47
CA ARG A 224 5.26 -20.43 18.51
C ARG A 224 4.31 -21.39 19.19
N ILE A 225 4.79 -22.61 19.41
CA ILE A 225 4.04 -23.66 20.10
C ILE A 225 4.85 -24.06 21.33
N LEU A 226 4.23 -23.92 22.49
CA LEU A 226 4.82 -24.26 23.78
C LEU A 226 4.19 -25.53 24.34
N ARG A 227 4.99 -26.31 25.06
CA ARG A 227 4.54 -27.42 25.90
C ARG A 227 5.08 -27.20 27.30
N ASP A 228 4.19 -27.17 28.29
CA ASP A 228 4.55 -26.92 29.69
C ASP A 228 5.43 -25.66 29.86
N GLY A 229 5.16 -24.62 29.06
CA GLY A 229 5.91 -23.36 29.04
C GLY A 229 7.23 -23.37 28.25
N VAL A 230 7.59 -24.47 27.58
CA VAL A 230 8.81 -24.61 26.77
C VAL A 230 8.48 -24.57 25.29
N ASP A 231 9.15 -23.71 24.51
CA ASP A 231 9.03 -23.68 23.05
C ASP A 231 9.42 -25.04 22.44
N VAL A 232 8.47 -25.72 21.81
CA VAL A 232 8.69 -27.01 21.11
C VAL A 232 8.64 -26.86 19.59
N HIS A 233 8.10 -25.76 19.08
CA HIS A 233 8.09 -25.45 17.65
C HIS A 233 7.99 -23.94 17.40
N GLN A 234 8.66 -23.46 16.36
CA GLN A 234 8.55 -22.10 15.87
C GLN A 234 8.66 -22.10 14.35
N GLU A 235 7.78 -21.35 13.69
CA GLU A 235 7.85 -21.11 12.25
C GLU A 235 7.28 -19.74 11.89
N THR A 236 7.58 -19.28 10.69
CA THR A 236 7.03 -18.04 10.14
C THR A 236 6.21 -18.33 8.90
N PHE A 237 5.11 -17.60 8.71
CA PHE A 237 4.30 -17.72 7.51
C PHE A 237 3.67 -16.37 7.12
N THR A 238 3.42 -16.20 5.83
CA THR A 238 2.61 -15.11 5.30
C THR A 238 1.14 -15.53 5.27
N LEU A 239 0.26 -14.70 5.84
CA LEU A 239 -1.18 -14.78 5.64
C LEU A 239 -1.60 -13.78 4.56
N ASP A 240 -2.04 -14.30 3.42
CA ASP A 240 -2.63 -13.50 2.33
C ASP A 240 -4.13 -13.79 2.16
N SER A 241 -4.75 -13.16 1.16
CA SER A 241 -6.19 -13.28 0.92
C SER A 241 -6.67 -14.68 0.56
N ARG A 242 -5.78 -15.62 0.24
CA ARG A 242 -6.08 -17.03 -0.02
C ARG A 242 -6.16 -17.86 1.27
N GLY A 243 -5.78 -17.28 2.41
CA GLY A 243 -5.66 -17.97 3.68
C GLY A 243 -4.37 -18.79 3.77
N LYS A 244 -4.12 -19.35 4.97
CA LYS A 244 -2.95 -20.19 5.23
C LYS A 244 -3.34 -21.30 6.19
N ASP A 245 -3.16 -22.55 5.74
CA ASP A 245 -3.17 -23.70 6.62
C ASP A 245 -1.77 -23.93 7.18
N VAL A 246 -1.69 -24.08 8.49
CA VAL A 246 -0.46 -24.39 9.21
C VAL A 246 -0.67 -25.68 9.98
N SER A 247 0.19 -26.67 9.73
CA SER A 247 0.06 -28.01 10.29
C SER A 247 1.33 -28.38 11.03
N PHE A 248 1.17 -28.78 12.28
CA PHE A 248 2.25 -29.35 13.09
C PHE A 248 1.82 -30.75 13.54
N ASN A 249 2.77 -31.67 13.69
CA ASN A 249 2.51 -33.02 14.21
C ASN A 249 3.02 -33.11 15.65
N PRO A 250 2.20 -32.80 16.66
CA PRO A 250 2.65 -32.83 18.04
C PRO A 250 2.81 -34.25 18.59
N GLN A 251 3.90 -34.48 19.33
CA GLN A 251 3.96 -35.57 20.31
C GLN A 251 3.53 -35.04 21.69
N GLY A 252 2.30 -35.27 22.17
CA GLY A 252 1.84 -34.78 23.49
C GLY A 252 0.36 -34.42 23.51
N ASN A 253 -0.15 -33.89 24.63
CA ASN A 253 -1.59 -33.77 24.90
C ASN A 253 -2.17 -32.35 24.97
N ILE A 254 -1.37 -31.30 25.19
CA ILE A 254 -1.84 -29.91 25.28
C ILE A 254 -0.71 -28.97 24.85
N PHE A 255 -1.03 -27.92 24.09
CA PHE A 255 -0.07 -26.93 23.60
C PHE A 255 -0.62 -25.52 23.71
N ASP A 256 0.22 -24.56 24.09
CA ASP A 256 -0.09 -23.13 23.99
C ASP A 256 0.49 -22.58 22.69
N ILE A 257 -0.32 -21.84 21.92
CA ILE A 257 0.03 -21.34 20.60
C ILE A 257 -0.02 -19.83 20.58
N TYR A 258 1.09 -19.22 20.19
CA TYR A 258 1.23 -17.78 19.99
C TYR A 258 1.38 -17.48 18.51
N ALA A 259 0.50 -16.64 17.98
CA ALA A 259 0.59 -16.10 16.62
C ALA A 259 0.59 -14.57 16.69
N SER A 260 1.64 -13.94 16.17
CA SER A 260 1.87 -12.49 16.19
C SER A 260 2.56 -11.99 14.94
#